data_AF-A0ABD6DEE3-F1
#
_entry.id   AF-A0ABD6DEE3-F1
#
_cell.length_a   1.000
_cell.length_b   1.000
_cell.length_c   1.000
_cell.angle_alpha   90.00
_cell.angle_beta   90.00
_cell.angle_gamma   90.00
#
_symmetry.space_group_name_H-M   'P 1'
#
loop_
_entity.id
_entity.type
_entity.pdbx_description
1 polymer ?
#
loop_
_entity_poly.entity_id
_entity_poly.type
_entity_poly.pdbx_seq_one_letter_code
_entity_poly.pdbx_strand_id
1 'polypeptide(L)'
;MSDSDAESVPAGDGGADGPPDMGDLYDELEALAATVDDPEEQERVASAMRTAAAVESEGVFGRVVQGFGRGDLAEVLLGSALFGIPMLVEGGTTEVGEYMTAHPVYVAGTLAFTVALVVGILYVSDIQDVRVTDAYLGVVPRRLVGVLGGSFVFAITAMTAWGRVVWSDPELAFASVTIAWVPMAIGAALGDILPGT
;
A
#
# COMPACT_ATOMS: atom_id res chain seq x y z
N MET A 1 7.13 54.70 31.81
CA MET A 1 8.49 54.17 31.62
C MET A 1 8.56 52.94 32.51
N SER A 2 8.00 51.82 32.06
CA SER A 2 8.64 50.77 31.24
C SER A 2 9.64 49.97 32.05
N ASP A 3 9.26 48.73 32.37
CA ASP A 3 9.97 47.47 32.07
C ASP A 3 9.06 46.36 32.66
N SER A 4 8.28 45.62 31.87
CA SER A 4 8.66 44.52 30.97
C SER A 4 9.23 43.30 31.70
N ASP A 5 8.46 42.71 32.61
CA ASP A 5 8.65 41.32 33.03
C ASP A 5 8.02 40.41 31.97
N ALA A 6 8.83 40.01 30.99
CA ALA A 6 8.50 38.95 30.07
C ALA A 6 8.68 37.61 30.80
N GLU A 7 7.58 37.07 31.32
CA GLU A 7 7.53 35.72 31.87
C GLU A 7 7.72 34.72 30.73
N SER A 8 8.88 34.06 30.74
CA SER A 8 9.25 33.02 29.79
C SER A 8 8.35 31.79 29.98
N VAL A 9 7.50 31.53 28.99
CA VAL A 9 6.75 30.27 28.87
C VAL A 9 7.75 29.12 28.77
N PRO A 10 7.63 28.05 29.57
CA PRO A 10 8.49 26.89 29.42
C PRO A 10 8.13 26.18 28.11
N ALA A 11 9.10 26.08 27.21
CA ALA A 11 9.02 25.21 26.06
C ALA A 11 8.93 23.76 26.56
N GLY A 12 7.76 23.16 26.39
CA GLY A 12 7.56 21.73 26.59
C GLY A 12 8.40 20.95 25.58
N ASP A 13 9.24 20.06 26.11
CA ASP A 13 10.04 19.08 25.40
C ASP A 13 9.13 17.96 24.88
N GLY A 14 8.70 18.08 23.62
CA GLY A 14 7.96 17.07 22.86
C GLY A 14 8.59 16.92 21.48
N GLY A 15 9.12 15.73 21.20
CA GLY A 15 10.02 15.50 20.08
C GLY A 15 9.36 15.37 18.69
N ALA A 16 10.20 15.63 17.70
CA ALA A 16 10.17 15.22 16.29
C ALA A 16 9.29 16.01 15.31
N ASP A 17 9.98 16.73 14.42
CA ASP A 17 9.52 17.38 13.19
C ASP A 17 8.54 16.53 12.34
N GLY A 18 7.25 16.63 12.64
CA GLY A 18 6.13 16.09 11.87
C GLY A 18 4.98 17.10 11.77
N PRO A 19 4.05 16.96 10.81
CA PRO A 19 2.83 17.77 10.80
C PRO A 19 2.02 17.51 12.08
N PRO A 20 1.37 18.54 12.66
CA PRO A 20 0.64 18.42 13.92
C PRO A 20 -0.46 17.35 13.82
N ASP A 21 -0.57 16.52 14.85
CA ASP A 21 -1.54 15.43 14.92
C ASP A 21 -2.69 15.71 15.92
N MET A 22 -3.65 14.78 16.02
CA MET A 22 -4.80 14.93 16.92
C MET A 22 -4.42 14.81 18.40
N GLY A 23 -3.29 14.15 18.73
CA GLY A 23 -2.74 14.07 20.07
C GLY A 23 -2.16 15.40 20.52
N ASP A 24 -1.44 16.10 19.64
CA ASP A 24 -0.94 17.46 19.91
C ASP A 24 -2.07 18.44 20.25
N LEU A 25 -3.19 18.34 19.53
CA LEU A 25 -4.39 19.15 19.79
C LEU A 25 -5.04 18.80 21.14
N TYR A 26 -5.00 17.52 21.55
CA TYR A 26 -5.56 17.08 22.84
C TYR A 26 -4.73 17.62 24.01
N ASP A 27 -3.40 17.53 23.90
CA ASP A 27 -2.47 18.05 24.92
C ASP A 27 -2.59 19.57 25.07
N GLU A 28 -2.76 20.31 23.96
CA GLU A 28 -2.96 21.77 23.99
C GLU A 28 -4.30 22.15 24.66
N LEU A 29 -5.38 21.40 24.39
CA LEU A 29 -6.68 21.62 25.03
C LEU A 29 -6.66 21.29 26.53
N GLU A 30 -5.91 20.28 26.96
CA GLU A 30 -5.73 19.94 28.38
C GLU A 30 -4.95 21.01 29.12
N ALA A 31 -3.88 21.54 28.51
CA ALA A 31 -3.12 22.67 29.06
C ALA A 31 -3.99 23.94 29.19
N LEU A 32 -4.86 24.19 28.21
CA LEU A 32 -5.82 25.30 28.26
C LEU A 32 -6.86 25.10 29.37
N ALA A 33 -7.38 23.89 29.54
CA ALA A 33 -8.34 23.56 30.60
C ALA A 33 -7.77 23.82 32.02
N ALA A 34 -6.46 23.61 32.20
CA ALA A 34 -5.78 23.84 33.48
C ALA A 34 -5.61 25.34 33.83
N THR A 35 -5.77 26.23 32.84
CA THR A 35 -5.51 27.67 32.98
C THR A 35 -6.80 28.50 33.07
N VAL A 36 -7.94 27.92 32.70
CA VAL A 36 -9.22 28.63 32.58
C VAL A 36 -10.00 28.59 33.90
N ASP A 37 -10.25 29.76 34.47
CA ASP A 37 -10.99 29.92 35.73
C ASP A 37 -12.48 30.24 35.54
N ASP A 38 -12.91 30.63 34.33
CA ASP A 38 -14.30 30.97 34.04
C ASP A 38 -15.15 29.72 33.74
N PRO A 39 -16.32 29.56 34.38
CA PRO A 39 -17.15 28.37 34.21
C PRO A 39 -17.74 28.20 32.79
N GLU A 40 -18.01 29.28 32.04
CA GLU A 40 -18.46 29.14 30.65
C GLU A 40 -17.31 28.70 29.74
N GLU A 41 -16.10 29.20 29.99
CA GLU A 41 -14.93 28.82 29.23
C GLU A 41 -14.50 27.37 29.51
N GLN A 42 -14.58 26.90 30.76
CA GLN A 42 -14.35 25.49 31.10
C GLN A 42 -15.31 24.55 30.35
N GLU A 43 -16.59 24.93 30.22
CA GLU A 43 -17.57 24.13 29.49
C GLU A 43 -17.27 24.09 27.98
N ARG A 44 -16.74 25.17 27.41
CA ARG A 44 -16.30 25.22 26.01
C ARG A 44 -15.08 24.33 25.77
N VAL A 45 -14.08 24.36 26.65
CA VAL A 45 -12.88 23.51 26.55
C VAL A 45 -13.26 22.03 26.70
N ALA A 46 -14.13 21.69 27.67
CA ALA A 46 -14.66 20.33 27.83
C ALA A 46 -15.48 19.87 26.62
N SER A 47 -16.22 20.77 25.96
CA SER A 47 -16.90 20.46 24.71
C SER A 47 -15.92 20.19 23.57
N ALA A 48 -14.87 20.99 23.44
CA ALA A 48 -13.83 20.81 22.42
C ALA A 48 -13.08 19.49 22.59
N MET A 49 -12.68 19.13 23.82
CA MET A 49 -12.04 17.85 24.14
C MET A 49 -12.94 16.66 23.75
N ARG A 50 -14.25 16.73 24.02
CA ARG A 50 -15.21 15.69 23.62
C ARG A 50 -15.33 15.55 22.09
N THR A 51 -15.30 16.65 21.35
CA THR A 51 -15.33 16.63 19.88
C THR A 51 -14.03 16.06 19.32
N ALA A 52 -12.88 16.46 19.84
CA ALA A 52 -11.58 15.95 19.42
C ALA A 52 -11.48 14.41 19.63
N ALA A 53 -11.87 13.92 20.81
CA ALA A 53 -11.89 12.49 21.11
C ALA A 53 -12.85 11.69 20.22
N ALA A 54 -13.97 12.29 19.81
CA ALA A 54 -14.93 11.65 18.90
C ALA A 54 -14.36 11.50 17.47
N VAL A 55 -13.60 12.48 17.00
CA VAL A 55 -12.94 12.45 15.67
C VAL A 55 -11.74 11.50 15.67
N GLU A 56 -10.98 11.43 16.77
CA GLU A 56 -9.88 10.46 16.91
C GLU A 56 -10.39 9.00 16.90
N SER A 57 -11.58 8.78 17.46
CA SER A 57 -12.25 7.47 17.49
C SER A 57 -12.78 7.01 16.12
N GLU A 58 -12.77 7.86 15.09
CA GLU A 58 -13.09 7.47 13.71
C GLU A 58 -11.92 6.70 13.04
N GLY A 59 -10.81 6.52 13.76
CA GLY A 59 -9.74 5.58 13.44
C GLY A 59 -10.10 4.12 13.71
N VAL A 60 -10.23 3.34 12.63
CA VAL A 60 -10.08 1.86 12.55
C VAL A 60 -11.23 0.97 13.09
N PHE A 61 -12.06 1.39 14.05
CA PHE A 61 -13.18 0.54 14.53
C PHE A 61 -14.53 1.25 14.49
N GLY A 62 -15.33 0.97 13.45
CA GLY A 62 -16.70 1.52 13.36
C GLY A 62 -17.26 1.74 11.96
N ARG A 63 -16.60 1.30 10.88
CA ARG A 63 -17.23 1.28 9.56
C ARG A 63 -18.35 0.23 9.57
N VAL A 64 -19.58 0.68 9.80
CA VAL A 64 -20.78 -0.06 9.40
C VAL A 64 -20.65 -0.29 7.90
N VAL A 65 -20.34 -1.52 7.49
CA VAL A 65 -20.18 -1.90 6.08
C VAL A 65 -21.55 -1.78 5.40
N GLN A 66 -21.87 -0.59 4.89
CA GLN A 66 -23.03 -0.37 4.02
C GLN A 66 -22.61 -0.69 2.57
N GLY A 67 -22.76 -1.97 2.22
CA GLY A 67 -22.63 -2.46 0.84
C GLY A 67 -21.26 -3.04 0.48
N PHE A 68 -21.25 -3.86 -0.58
CA PHE A 68 -20.05 -4.46 -1.17
C PHE A 68 -19.68 -3.67 -2.42
N GLY A 69 -18.66 -2.83 -2.31
CA GLY A 69 -18.17 -1.95 -3.37
C GLY A 69 -17.10 -2.60 -4.25
N ARG A 70 -16.60 -1.82 -5.21
CA ARG A 70 -15.48 -2.25 -6.08
C ARG A 70 -14.17 -2.42 -5.32
N GLY A 71 -13.97 -1.63 -4.25
CA GLY A 71 -12.82 -1.76 -3.35
C GLY A 71 -12.84 -3.09 -2.58
N ASP A 72 -13.98 -3.45 -1.99
CA ASP A 72 -14.14 -4.71 -1.27
C ASP A 72 -13.92 -5.93 -2.18
N LEU A 73 -14.43 -5.88 -3.41
CA LEU A 73 -14.15 -6.91 -4.41
C LEU A 73 -12.67 -7.02 -4.73
N ALA A 74 -11.98 -5.90 -4.88
CA ALA A 74 -10.54 -5.88 -5.14
C ALA A 74 -9.75 -6.48 -3.96
N GLU A 75 -10.14 -6.18 -2.72
CA GLU A 75 -9.49 -6.73 -1.53
C GLU A 75 -9.70 -8.24 -1.41
N VAL A 76 -10.91 -8.74 -1.66
CA VAL A 76 -11.19 -10.20 -1.68
C VAL A 76 -10.39 -10.89 -2.79
N LEU A 77 -10.37 -10.33 -3.99
CA LEU A 77 -9.62 -10.89 -5.11
C LEU A 77 -8.11 -10.87 -4.84
N LEU A 78 -7.61 -9.78 -4.26
CA LEU A 78 -6.20 -9.62 -3.89
C LEU A 78 -5.80 -10.65 -2.83
N GLY A 79 -6.56 -10.77 -1.73
CA GLY A 79 -6.29 -11.77 -0.70
C GLY A 79 -6.37 -13.20 -1.25
N SER A 80 -7.37 -13.48 -2.09
CA SER A 80 -7.51 -14.78 -2.75
C SER A 80 -6.34 -15.08 -3.69
N ALA A 81 -5.86 -14.09 -4.45
CA ALA A 81 -4.73 -14.26 -5.36
C ALA A 81 -3.40 -14.42 -4.60
N LEU A 82 -3.20 -13.63 -3.54
CA LEU A 82 -1.97 -13.62 -2.72
C LEU A 82 -1.69 -14.99 -2.10
N PHE A 83 -2.71 -15.67 -1.61
CA PHE A 83 -2.56 -17.01 -1.00
C PHE A 83 -2.88 -18.14 -1.97
N GLY A 84 -3.87 -17.96 -2.84
CA GLY A 84 -4.36 -19.00 -3.75
C GLY A 84 -3.41 -19.31 -4.89
N ILE A 85 -2.76 -18.29 -5.50
CA ILE A 85 -1.86 -18.52 -6.64
C ILE A 85 -0.61 -19.30 -6.21
N PRO A 86 0.11 -18.95 -5.12
CA PRO A 86 1.23 -19.76 -4.66
C PRO A 86 0.85 -21.22 -4.38
N MET A 87 -0.32 -21.46 -3.77
CA MET A 87 -0.82 -22.81 -3.50
C MET A 87 -1.21 -23.56 -4.77
N LEU A 88 -1.80 -22.86 -5.75
CA LEU A 88 -2.13 -23.44 -7.06
C LEU A 88 -0.88 -23.87 -7.82
N VAL A 89 0.21 -23.10 -7.67
CA VAL A 89 1.50 -23.33 -8.32
C VAL A 89 2.41 -24.26 -7.48
N GLU A 90 1.99 -24.66 -6.26
CA GLU A 90 2.71 -25.57 -5.38
C GLU A 90 2.91 -26.96 -6.02
N GLY A 91 1.97 -27.38 -6.87
CA GLY A 91 2.10 -28.59 -7.70
C GLY A 91 3.18 -28.51 -8.79
N GLY A 92 3.67 -27.29 -9.08
CA GLY A 92 4.87 -27.03 -9.87
C GLY A 92 4.66 -26.04 -11.03
N THR A 93 5.57 -25.06 -11.12
CA THR A 93 5.67 -24.09 -12.22
C THR A 93 6.00 -24.73 -13.57
N THR A 94 6.54 -25.95 -13.54
CA THR A 94 6.99 -26.67 -14.73
C THR A 94 5.82 -27.32 -15.43
N GLU A 95 4.95 -28.00 -14.69
CA GLU A 95 3.73 -28.66 -15.18
C GLU A 95 2.77 -27.64 -15.81
N VAL A 96 2.60 -26.49 -15.16
CA VAL A 96 1.83 -25.38 -15.72
C VAL A 96 2.53 -24.80 -16.96
N GLY A 97 3.86 -24.70 -16.93
CA GLY A 97 4.68 -24.28 -18.06
C GLY A 97 4.52 -25.19 -19.29
N GLU A 98 4.50 -26.50 -19.10
CA GLU A 98 4.28 -27.49 -20.16
C GLU A 98 2.91 -27.32 -20.80
N TYR A 99 1.87 -27.15 -19.99
CA TYR A 99 0.51 -26.89 -20.51
C TYR A 99 0.44 -25.58 -21.31
N MET A 100 1.05 -24.52 -20.79
CA MET A 100 1.09 -23.20 -21.44
C MET A 100 1.92 -23.20 -22.72
N THR A 101 2.97 -24.02 -22.79
CA THR A 101 3.78 -24.20 -24.02
C THR A 101 2.94 -24.79 -25.14
N ALA A 102 2.08 -25.78 -24.82
CA ALA A 102 1.13 -26.33 -25.78
C ALA A 102 -0.02 -25.36 -26.15
N HIS A 103 -0.28 -24.34 -25.32
CA HIS A 103 -1.36 -23.39 -25.51
C HIS A 103 -0.88 -21.94 -25.33
N PRO A 104 -0.20 -21.35 -26.33
CA PRO A 104 0.45 -20.03 -26.21
C PRO A 104 -0.51 -18.88 -25.90
N VAL A 105 -1.81 -19.03 -26.19
CA VAL A 105 -2.85 -18.08 -25.79
C VAL A 105 -2.90 -17.91 -24.27
N TYR A 106 -2.64 -18.97 -23.51
CA TYR A 106 -2.59 -18.89 -22.04
C TYR A 106 -1.36 -18.12 -21.56
N VAL A 107 -0.22 -18.19 -22.26
CA VAL A 107 0.95 -17.36 -21.95
C VAL A 107 0.60 -15.88 -22.08
N ALA A 108 0.03 -15.48 -23.21
CA ALA A 108 -0.43 -14.10 -23.42
C ALA A 108 -1.50 -13.69 -22.40
N GLY A 109 -2.43 -14.59 -22.09
CA GLY A 109 -3.46 -14.40 -21.07
C GLY A 109 -2.88 -14.19 -19.68
N THR A 110 -1.89 -14.97 -19.28
CA THR A 110 -1.21 -14.83 -17.99
C THR A 110 -0.43 -13.53 -17.91
N LEU A 111 0.32 -13.15 -18.95
CA LEU A 111 1.01 -11.85 -18.99
C LEU A 111 0.02 -10.68 -18.85
N ALA A 112 -1.06 -10.70 -19.63
CA ALA A 112 -2.09 -9.67 -19.57
C ALA A 112 -2.78 -9.65 -18.20
N PHE A 113 -3.07 -10.82 -17.63
CA PHE A 113 -3.64 -10.96 -16.29
C PHE A 113 -2.71 -10.39 -15.22
N THR A 114 -1.41 -10.71 -15.24
CA THR A 114 -0.43 -10.18 -14.28
C THR A 114 -0.36 -8.66 -14.36
N VAL A 115 -0.30 -8.10 -15.58
CA VAL A 115 -0.29 -6.63 -15.77
C VAL A 115 -1.59 -6.02 -15.24
N ALA A 116 -2.75 -6.58 -15.61
CA ALA A 116 -4.05 -6.09 -15.14
C ALA A 116 -4.19 -6.18 -13.62
N LEU A 117 -3.66 -7.25 -13.00
CA LEU A 117 -3.65 -7.46 -11.57
C LEU A 117 -2.78 -6.42 -10.86
N VAL A 118 -1.55 -6.19 -11.34
CA VAL A 118 -0.65 -5.16 -10.79
C VAL A 118 -1.24 -3.77 -10.99
N VAL A 119 -1.83 -3.47 -12.15
CA VAL A 119 -2.55 -2.21 -12.37
C VAL A 119 -3.72 -2.09 -11.40
N GLY A 120 -4.45 -3.19 -11.15
CA GLY A 120 -5.48 -3.28 -10.12
C GLY A 120 -4.94 -2.90 -8.75
N ILE A 121 -3.84 -3.54 -8.33
CA ILE A 121 -3.23 -3.30 -7.02
C ILE A 121 -2.73 -1.85 -6.89
N LEU A 122 -2.07 -1.31 -7.91
CA LEU A 122 -1.45 0.02 -7.85
C LEU A 122 -2.42 1.18 -8.10
N TYR A 123 -3.54 0.96 -8.79
CA TYR A 123 -4.42 2.03 -9.29
C TYR A 123 -5.92 1.82 -9.05
N VAL A 124 -6.37 0.69 -8.49
CA VAL A 124 -7.76 0.52 -8.04
C VAL A 124 -7.85 0.92 -6.57
N SER A 125 -8.69 1.93 -6.34
CA SER A 125 -8.95 2.65 -5.09
C SER A 125 -8.16 3.95 -5.01
N ASP A 126 -8.88 4.99 -4.62
CA ASP A 126 -8.54 6.42 -4.48
C ASP A 126 -7.42 6.69 -3.45
N ILE A 127 -6.41 5.83 -3.35
CA ILE A 127 -5.37 5.87 -2.31
C ILE A 127 -4.17 6.72 -2.73
N GLN A 128 -4.03 7.08 -4.01
CA GLN A 128 -2.91 7.89 -4.46
C GLN A 128 -3.33 8.89 -5.53
N ASP A 129 -3.24 10.17 -5.20
CA ASP A 129 -3.05 11.26 -6.17
C ASP A 129 -1.68 11.04 -6.83
N VAL A 130 -1.60 10.06 -7.73
CA VAL A 130 -0.41 9.84 -8.55
C VAL A 130 -0.43 10.93 -9.61
N ARG A 131 0.11 12.08 -9.26
CA ARG A 131 0.61 13.05 -10.24
C ARG A 131 1.65 12.33 -11.09
N VAL A 132 1.23 11.82 -12.25
CA VAL A 132 2.09 11.23 -13.29
C VAL A 132 3.03 12.31 -13.80
N THR A 133 4.08 12.59 -13.03
CA THR A 133 5.09 13.61 -13.37
C THR A 133 6.16 13.02 -14.27
N ASP A 134 6.25 11.69 -14.33
CA ASP A 134 7.36 10.98 -14.98
C ASP A 134 6.93 9.63 -15.56
N ALA A 135 6.33 9.67 -16.76
CA ALA A 135 6.10 8.48 -17.57
C ALA A 135 7.30 8.22 -18.51
N TYR A 136 7.71 6.96 -18.68
CA TYR A 136 8.54 6.60 -19.82
C TYR A 136 7.74 6.82 -21.10
N LEU A 137 8.34 7.52 -22.07
CA LEU A 137 7.73 7.86 -23.37
C LEU A 137 6.38 8.61 -23.26
N GLY A 138 6.05 9.19 -22.10
CA GLY A 138 4.78 9.88 -21.87
C GLY A 138 3.56 8.97 -21.69
N VAL A 139 3.70 7.65 -21.76
CA VAL A 139 2.58 6.69 -21.77
C VAL A 139 2.67 5.65 -20.64
N VAL A 140 3.87 5.18 -20.27
CA VAL A 140 4.03 4.09 -19.30
C VAL A 140 4.57 4.62 -17.97
N PRO A 141 3.85 4.49 -16.84
CA PRO A 141 4.33 4.95 -15.54
C PRO A 141 5.63 4.24 -15.13
N ARG A 142 6.66 5.00 -14.71
CA ARG A 142 7.94 4.42 -14.25
C ARG A 142 7.76 3.41 -13.11
N ARG A 143 6.83 3.69 -12.20
CA ARG A 143 6.45 2.83 -11.08
C ARG A 143 5.98 1.45 -11.56
N LEU A 144 5.07 1.42 -12.55
CA LEU A 144 4.58 0.18 -13.14
C LEU A 144 5.71 -0.63 -13.79
N VAL A 145 6.62 0.04 -14.50
CA VAL A 145 7.80 -0.60 -15.11
C VAL A 145 8.74 -1.16 -14.04
N GLY A 146 8.96 -0.42 -12.95
CA GLY A 146 9.80 -0.85 -11.83
C GLY A 146 9.26 -2.11 -11.16
N VAL A 147 7.97 -2.13 -10.83
CA VAL A 147 7.32 -3.28 -10.19
C VAL A 147 7.30 -4.50 -11.11
N LEU A 148 6.80 -4.34 -12.34
CA LEU A 148 6.71 -5.45 -13.31
C LEU A 148 8.09 -5.94 -13.75
N GLY A 149 8.99 -5.02 -14.10
CA GLY A 149 10.33 -5.34 -14.56
C GLY A 149 11.21 -5.93 -13.46
N GLY A 150 11.18 -5.34 -12.27
CA GLY A 150 11.94 -5.81 -11.11
C GLY A 150 11.53 -7.23 -10.70
N SER A 151 10.22 -7.48 -10.59
CA SER A 151 9.71 -8.82 -10.27
C SER A 151 9.97 -9.85 -11.38
N PHE A 152 9.92 -9.45 -12.65
CA PHE A 152 10.20 -10.36 -13.78
C PHE A 152 11.68 -10.75 -13.85
N VAL A 153 12.58 -9.78 -13.68
CA VAL A 153 14.03 -10.03 -13.59
C VAL A 153 14.34 -10.92 -12.39
N PHE A 154 13.71 -10.65 -11.25
CA PHE A 154 13.84 -11.51 -10.08
C PHE A 154 13.35 -12.94 -10.35
N ALA A 155 12.20 -13.10 -11.03
CA ALA A 155 11.67 -14.41 -11.41
C ALA A 155 12.66 -15.21 -12.28
N ILE A 156 13.19 -14.59 -13.35
CA ILE A 156 14.21 -15.20 -14.20
C ILE A 156 15.42 -15.62 -13.37
N THR A 157 15.92 -14.71 -12.54
CA THR A 157 17.15 -14.92 -11.75
C THR A 157 16.97 -16.03 -10.73
N ALA A 158 15.89 -15.99 -9.95
CA ALA A 158 15.58 -16.98 -8.93
C ALA A 158 15.33 -18.36 -9.55
N MET A 159 14.51 -18.44 -10.61
CA MET A 159 14.22 -19.70 -11.31
C MET A 159 15.47 -20.31 -11.93
N THR A 160 16.38 -19.49 -12.46
CA THR A 160 17.66 -19.94 -13.00
C THR A 160 18.60 -20.41 -11.89
N ALA A 161 18.75 -19.62 -10.83
CA ALA A 161 19.67 -19.90 -9.73
C ALA A 161 19.27 -21.17 -8.95
N TRP A 162 17.98 -21.46 -8.84
CA TRP A 162 17.46 -22.68 -8.21
C TRP A 162 17.32 -23.87 -9.17
N GLY A 163 17.76 -23.74 -10.42
CA GLY A 163 17.71 -24.83 -11.41
C GLY A 163 16.29 -25.25 -11.80
N ARG A 164 15.31 -24.37 -11.64
CA ARG A 164 13.90 -24.62 -12.03
C ARG A 164 13.66 -24.46 -13.53
N VAL A 165 14.58 -23.82 -14.25
CA VAL A 165 14.48 -23.55 -15.69
C VAL A 165 15.61 -24.22 -16.43
N VAL A 166 15.25 -24.94 -17.49
CA VAL A 166 16.19 -25.56 -18.43
C VAL A 166 16.19 -24.74 -19.71
N TRP A 167 17.29 -24.02 -19.97
CA TRP A 167 17.40 -23.11 -21.11
C TRP A 167 17.57 -23.79 -22.48
N SER A 168 17.72 -25.12 -22.52
CA SER A 168 17.71 -25.86 -23.79
C SER A 168 16.32 -25.95 -24.41
N ASP A 169 15.27 -25.70 -23.64
CA ASP A 169 13.90 -25.55 -24.12
C ASP A 169 13.40 -24.13 -23.77
N PRO A 170 13.62 -23.14 -24.67
CA PRO A 170 13.34 -21.74 -24.37
C PRO A 170 11.82 -21.45 -24.25
N GLU A 171 10.97 -22.24 -24.89
CA GLU A 171 9.52 -22.05 -24.84
C GLU A 171 8.97 -22.46 -23.47
N LEU A 172 9.37 -23.65 -22.99
CA LEU A 172 9.04 -24.11 -21.66
C LEU A 172 9.62 -23.18 -20.59
N ALA A 173 10.89 -22.77 -20.74
CA ALA A 173 11.54 -21.83 -19.85
C ALA A 173 10.74 -20.53 -19.70
N PHE A 174 10.31 -19.95 -20.82
CA PHE A 174 9.52 -18.72 -20.82
C PHE A 174 8.15 -18.91 -20.17
N ALA A 175 7.46 -20.02 -20.47
CA ALA A 175 6.16 -20.33 -19.87
C ALA A 175 6.26 -20.53 -18.35
N SER A 176 7.27 -21.27 -17.88
CA SER A 176 7.52 -21.49 -16.45
C SER A 176 7.89 -20.21 -15.71
N VAL A 177 8.71 -19.33 -16.31
CA VAL A 177 9.01 -18.01 -15.75
C VAL A 177 7.74 -17.16 -15.68
N THR A 178 6.91 -17.18 -16.73
CA THR A 178 5.67 -16.38 -16.80
C THR A 178 4.70 -16.74 -15.68
N ILE A 179 4.50 -18.03 -15.38
CA ILE A 179 3.62 -18.42 -14.28
C ILE A 179 4.24 -18.13 -12.90
N ALA A 180 5.55 -18.33 -12.74
CA ALA A 180 6.25 -18.00 -11.50
C ALA A 180 6.25 -16.50 -11.21
N TRP A 181 6.23 -15.68 -12.26
CA TRP A 181 6.21 -14.23 -12.17
C TRP A 181 4.94 -13.69 -11.50
N VAL A 182 3.79 -14.36 -11.65
CA VAL A 182 2.50 -13.87 -11.13
C VAL A 182 2.54 -13.59 -9.62
N PRO A 183 2.85 -14.55 -8.73
CA PRO A 183 2.92 -14.27 -7.29
C PRO A 183 4.05 -13.30 -6.93
N MET A 184 5.16 -13.30 -7.66
CA MET A 184 6.27 -12.36 -7.42
C MET A 184 5.90 -10.92 -7.77
N ALA A 185 5.10 -10.71 -8.82
CA ALA A 185 4.59 -9.40 -9.22
C ALA A 185 3.58 -8.85 -8.19
N ILE A 186 2.74 -9.71 -7.61
CA ILE A 186 1.86 -9.34 -6.49
C ILE A 186 2.71 -8.88 -5.30
N GLY A 187 3.70 -9.68 -4.89
CA GLY A 187 4.59 -9.34 -3.79
C GLY A 187 5.33 -8.02 -4.01
N ALA A 188 5.83 -7.77 -5.22
CA ALA A 188 6.48 -6.51 -5.57
C ALA A 188 5.51 -5.32 -5.54
N ALA A 189 4.29 -5.48 -6.05
CA ALA A 189 3.28 -4.43 -6.04
C ALA A 189 2.85 -4.07 -4.61
N LEU A 190 2.67 -5.07 -3.74
CA LEU A 190 2.36 -4.85 -2.33
C LEU A 190 3.52 -4.20 -1.58
N GLY A 191 4.76 -4.66 -1.81
CA GLY A 191 5.96 -4.07 -1.21
C GLY A 191 6.16 -2.60 -1.59
N ASP A 192 5.74 -2.21 -2.79
CA ASP A 192 5.77 -0.83 -3.29
C ASP A 192 4.62 0.05 -2.75
N ILE A 193 3.55 -0.56 -2.20
CA ILE A 193 2.46 0.16 -1.52
C ILE A 193 2.78 0.42 -0.04
N LEU A 194 3.61 -0.41 0.59
CA LEU A 194 4.02 -0.18 1.97
C LEU A 194 4.81 1.13 2.08
N PRO A 195 4.55 1.97 3.10
CA PRO A 195 5.24 3.25 3.24
C PRO A 195 6.75 3.03 3.36
N GLY A 196 7.47 3.46 2.33
CA GLY A 196 8.92 3.66 2.36
C GLY A 196 9.21 5.03 2.97
N THR A 197 10.19 5.06 3.86
CA THR A 197 10.76 6.23 4.56
C THR A 197 10.77 7.53 3.78
#